data_AF-A0A916ED20-F1
#
_entry.id   AF-A0A916ED20-F1
#
_cell.length_a   1.000
_cell.length_b   1.000
_cell.length_c   1.000
_cell.angle_alpha   90.00
_cell.angle_beta   90.00
_cell.angle_gamma   90.00
#
_symmetry.space_group_name_H-M   'P 1'
#
loop_
_entity.id
_entity.type
_entity.pdbx_description
1 polymer ?
#
loop_
_entity_poly.entity_id
_entity_poly.type
_entity_poly.pdbx_seq_one_letter_code
_entity_poly.pdbx_strand_id
1 'polypeptide(L)'
;MNNTNLNICKEGEKLEELYPTVYEWKVIKEMIKLLSPFEAATRLLSGVKYPTIGFTYPCICNLKDRLETDFTSLETMDAKHCRNAMLEDLTLRWNYPQELCLKGSFFDPRFKSLDFINSQEECNNIVNQLKEEFMIFKHNEQSDISIISEKNTDELRTEMASFWKKKNTKVAPIKDEFQHYFDVAELPALEEYDPYLWWSTNKNQYPVLHKLAMKYLSIPATSVPSEGFFLMPKT
;
A
#
# COMPACT_ATOMS: atom_id res chain seq x y z
N MET A 1 -46.29 -6.05 48.78
CA MET A 1 -45.74 -5.34 47.61
C MET A 1 -44.28 -4.85 47.81
N ASN A 2 -43.51 -5.34 48.79
CA ASN A 2 -42.19 -4.76 49.12
C ASN A 2 -40.95 -5.56 48.66
N ASN A 3 -41.10 -6.74 48.06
CA ASN A 3 -39.94 -7.57 47.66
C ASN A 3 -39.40 -7.27 46.26
N THR A 4 -40.20 -6.68 45.37
CA THR A 4 -39.78 -6.40 43.99
C THR A 4 -38.84 -5.20 43.91
N ASN A 5 -39.06 -4.15 44.73
CA ASN A 5 -38.23 -2.95 44.75
C ASN A 5 -36.84 -3.19 45.37
N LEU A 6 -36.71 -4.14 46.32
CA LEU A 6 -35.42 -4.47 46.96
C LEU A 6 -34.46 -5.23 46.04
N ASN A 7 -34.98 -6.07 45.14
CA ASN A 7 -34.15 -6.77 44.16
C ASN A 7 -33.72 -5.86 43.00
N ILE A 8 -34.60 -4.95 42.56
CA ILE A 8 -34.27 -3.96 41.51
C ILE A 8 -33.17 -3.00 41.99
N CYS A 9 -33.22 -2.54 43.25
CA CYS A 9 -32.13 -1.73 43.82
C CYS A 9 -30.80 -2.50 43.92
N LYS A 10 -30.82 -3.77 44.33
CA LYS A 10 -29.59 -4.58 44.44
C LYS A 10 -28.96 -4.93 43.09
N GLU A 11 -29.77 -5.11 42.05
CA GLU A 11 -29.27 -5.27 40.67
C GLU A 11 -28.75 -3.95 40.10
N GLY A 12 -29.41 -2.83 40.41
CA GLY A 12 -28.94 -1.48 40.06
C GLY A 12 -27.61 -1.09 40.73
N GLU A 13 -27.45 -1.37 42.03
CA GLU A 13 -26.20 -1.14 42.77
C GLU A 13 -25.03 -1.99 42.22
N LYS A 14 -25.30 -3.24 41.82
CA LYS A 14 -24.31 -4.09 41.12
C LYS A 14 -23.94 -3.58 39.72
N LEU A 15 -24.86 -2.90 39.04
CA LEU A 15 -24.62 -2.29 37.73
C LEU A 15 -23.76 -1.03 37.86
N GLU A 16 -23.97 -0.22 38.91
CA GLU A 16 -23.14 0.97 39.20
C GLU A 16 -21.66 0.63 39.42
N GLU A 17 -21.35 -0.52 40.05
CA GLU A 17 -19.98 -1.04 40.19
C GLU A 17 -19.35 -1.51 38.86
N LEU A 18 -20.14 -1.74 37.81
CA LEU A 18 -19.69 -2.19 36.49
C LEU A 18 -19.53 -1.04 35.49
N TYR A 19 -19.99 0.17 35.80
CA TYR A 19 -19.79 1.31 34.91
C TYR A 19 -18.34 1.79 34.99
N PRO A 20 -17.70 2.08 33.84
CA PRO A 20 -16.40 2.71 33.87
C PRO A 20 -16.48 4.04 34.63
N THR A 21 -15.50 4.26 35.49
CA THR A 21 -15.29 5.53 36.18
C THR A 21 -15.05 6.65 35.17
N VAL A 22 -15.16 7.91 35.62
CA VAL A 22 -14.86 9.08 34.77
C VAL A 22 -13.44 8.99 34.19
N TYR A 23 -12.49 8.47 34.96
CA TYR A 23 -11.12 8.24 34.51
C TYR A 23 -11.06 7.15 33.42
N GLU A 24 -11.68 6.00 33.63
CA GLU A 24 -11.69 4.91 32.64
C GLU A 24 -12.39 5.31 31.34
N TRP A 25 -13.50 6.06 31.41
CA TRP A 25 -14.13 6.64 30.21
C TRP A 25 -13.21 7.57 29.45
N LYS A 26 -12.37 8.33 30.16
CA LYS A 26 -11.38 9.20 29.55
C LYS A 26 -10.27 8.40 28.87
N VAL A 27 -9.76 7.35 29.52
CA VAL A 27 -8.81 6.41 28.93
C VAL A 27 -9.38 5.80 27.67
N ILE A 28 -10.60 5.26 27.70
CA ILE A 28 -11.26 4.64 26.53
C ILE A 28 -11.36 5.64 25.37
N LYS A 29 -11.78 6.89 25.62
CA LYS A 29 -11.88 7.92 24.59
C LYS A 29 -10.52 8.27 23.97
N GLU A 30 -9.47 8.33 24.78
CA GLU A 30 -8.10 8.57 24.30
C GLU A 30 -7.57 7.37 23.50
N MET A 31 -7.84 6.15 23.94
CA MET A 31 -7.44 4.92 23.24
C MET A 31 -8.13 4.78 21.89
N ILE A 32 -9.43 5.10 21.79
CA ILE A 32 -10.14 5.10 20.50
C ILE A 32 -9.47 6.08 19.51
N LYS A 33 -9.11 7.29 19.98
CA LYS A 33 -8.41 8.27 19.14
C LYS A 33 -7.03 7.76 18.71
N LEU A 34 -6.29 7.16 19.63
CA LEU A 34 -4.96 6.60 19.39
C LEU A 34 -4.99 5.44 18.39
N LEU A 35 -6.02 4.59 18.45
CA LEU A 35 -6.16 3.40 17.59
C LEU A 35 -6.80 3.70 16.23
N SER A 36 -7.53 4.82 16.10
CA SER A 36 -8.17 5.23 14.84
C SER A 36 -7.23 5.27 13.62
N PRO A 37 -6.01 5.84 13.67
CA PRO A 37 -5.09 5.77 12.54
C PRO A 37 -4.66 4.34 12.17
N PHE A 38 -4.53 3.46 13.15
CA PHE A 38 -4.18 2.06 12.93
C PHE A 38 -5.33 1.31 12.25
N GLU A 39 -6.58 1.54 12.65
CA GLU A 39 -7.75 0.99 11.94
C GLU A 39 -7.75 1.41 10.47
N ALA A 40 -7.53 2.71 10.21
CA ALA A 40 -7.51 3.23 8.85
C ALA A 40 -6.39 2.59 8.01
N ALA A 41 -5.18 2.48 8.57
CA ALA A 41 -4.04 1.82 7.93
C ALA A 41 -4.31 0.32 7.69
N THR A 42 -4.85 -0.39 8.68
CA THR A 42 -5.19 -1.82 8.54
C THR A 42 -6.23 -2.03 7.44
N ARG A 43 -7.27 -1.18 7.38
CA ARG A 43 -8.29 -1.26 6.33
C ARG A 43 -7.71 -0.99 4.94
N LEU A 44 -6.81 -0.01 4.82
CA LEU A 44 -6.12 0.29 3.56
C LEU A 44 -5.22 -0.87 3.12
N LEU A 45 -4.43 -1.45 4.03
CA LEU A 45 -3.47 -2.53 3.71
C LEU A 45 -4.11 -3.92 3.58
N SER A 46 -5.36 -4.07 4.04
CA SER A 46 -6.15 -5.30 3.86
C SER A 46 -6.97 -5.29 2.55
N GLY A 47 -6.81 -4.27 1.72
CA GLY A 47 -7.49 -4.17 0.43
C GLY A 47 -7.09 -5.30 -0.53
N VAL A 48 -8.03 -5.74 -1.36
CA VAL A 48 -7.82 -6.82 -2.34
C VAL A 48 -8.05 -6.37 -3.79
N LYS A 49 -8.58 -5.16 -3.99
CA LYS A 49 -8.96 -4.64 -5.31
C LYS A 49 -7.89 -3.74 -5.94
N TYR A 50 -6.81 -3.46 -5.21
CA TYR A 50 -5.73 -2.58 -5.62
C TYR A 50 -4.39 -3.11 -5.05
N PRO A 51 -3.25 -2.74 -5.65
CA PRO A 51 -1.93 -3.06 -5.10
C PRO A 51 -1.76 -2.42 -3.72
N THR A 52 -1.55 -3.25 -2.70
CA THR A 52 -1.38 -2.76 -1.33
C THR A 52 0.07 -2.47 -0.96
N ILE A 53 1.04 -3.13 -1.60
CA ILE A 53 2.46 -3.03 -1.20
C ILE A 53 3.03 -1.61 -1.37
N GLY A 54 2.55 -0.86 -2.36
CA GLY A 54 2.97 0.53 -2.57
C GLY A 54 2.56 1.46 -1.43
N PHE A 55 1.53 1.09 -0.66
CA PHE A 55 1.09 1.85 0.50
C PHE A 55 1.78 1.44 1.80
N THR A 56 2.37 0.25 1.86
CA THR A 56 2.85 -0.36 3.11
C THR A 56 3.83 0.53 3.84
N TYR A 57 4.88 1.00 3.17
CA TYR A 57 5.91 1.80 3.81
C TYR A 57 5.42 3.24 4.10
N PRO A 58 4.78 3.96 3.15
CA PRO A 58 4.16 5.26 3.45
C PRO A 58 3.22 5.24 4.65
N CYS A 59 2.38 4.20 4.78
CA CYS A 59 1.46 4.05 5.91
C CYS A 59 2.21 3.97 7.24
N ILE A 60 3.35 3.27 7.27
CA ILE A 60 4.08 3.06 8.50
C ILE A 60 4.85 4.31 8.90
N CYS A 61 5.46 5.01 7.94
CA CYS A 61 6.01 6.33 8.17
C CYS A 61 4.94 7.28 8.72
N ASN A 62 3.75 7.29 8.14
CA ASN A 62 2.65 8.12 8.62
C ASN A 62 2.22 7.74 10.05
N LEU A 63 2.07 6.45 10.36
CA LEU A 63 1.71 6.00 11.72
C LEU A 63 2.76 6.43 12.74
N LYS A 64 4.05 6.33 12.40
CA LYS A 64 5.14 6.75 13.26
C LYS A 64 5.10 8.26 13.51
N ASP A 65 5.00 9.06 12.45
CA ASP A 65 4.92 10.52 12.54
C ASP A 65 3.72 10.96 13.41
N ARG A 66 2.56 10.33 13.23
CA ARG A 66 1.37 10.63 14.04
C ARG A 66 1.55 10.27 15.52
N LEU A 67 2.17 9.14 15.83
CA LEU A 67 2.49 8.77 17.21
C LEU A 67 3.43 9.80 17.87
N GLU A 68 4.34 10.37 17.11
CA GLU A 68 5.30 11.38 17.57
C GLU A 68 4.68 12.79 17.70
N THR A 69 3.71 13.14 16.84
CA THR A 69 3.19 14.52 16.72
C THR A 69 1.77 14.69 17.27
N ASP A 70 0.79 13.97 16.72
CA ASP A 70 -0.65 14.14 16.98
C ASP A 70 -1.02 13.82 18.44
N PHE A 71 -0.35 12.84 19.03
CA PHE A 71 -0.76 12.27 20.32
C PHE A 71 0.03 12.80 21.51
N THR A 72 0.84 13.85 21.35
CA THR A 72 1.62 14.45 22.45
C THR A 72 0.76 15.00 23.59
N SER A 73 -0.47 15.43 23.28
CA SER A 73 -1.43 16.08 24.20
C SER A 73 -2.31 15.12 25.00
N LEU A 74 -2.14 13.80 24.88
CA LEU A 74 -2.87 12.82 25.69
C LEU A 74 -2.76 13.16 27.19
N GLU A 75 -3.84 12.98 27.94
CA GLU A 75 -3.89 13.38 29.34
C GLU A 75 -3.68 12.18 30.28
N THR A 76 -4.25 11.02 29.96
CA THR A 76 -4.19 9.82 30.82
C THR A 76 -2.83 9.13 30.72
N MET A 77 -2.38 8.52 31.83
CA MET A 77 -1.10 7.81 31.87
C MET A 77 -1.15 6.52 31.04
N ASP A 78 -2.29 5.84 31.04
CA ASP A 78 -2.54 4.61 30.27
C ASP A 78 -2.40 4.86 28.76
N ALA A 79 -3.04 5.91 28.24
CA ALA A 79 -2.95 6.24 26.82
C ALA A 79 -1.53 6.69 26.42
N LYS A 80 -0.84 7.44 27.29
CA LYS A 80 0.58 7.82 27.07
C LYS A 80 1.48 6.59 27.02
N HIS A 81 1.30 5.65 27.95
CA HIS A 81 2.06 4.41 27.99
C HIS A 81 1.80 3.57 26.73
N CYS A 82 0.53 3.42 26.35
CA CYS A 82 0.16 2.70 25.13
C CYS A 82 0.78 3.34 23.88
N ARG A 83 0.67 4.66 23.69
CA ARG A 83 1.31 5.37 22.58
C ARG A 83 2.82 5.11 22.52
N ASN A 84 3.51 5.19 23.66
CA ASN A 84 4.96 4.97 23.71
C ASN A 84 5.31 3.52 23.36
N ALA A 85 4.57 2.55 23.88
CA ALA A 85 4.75 1.13 23.55
C ALA A 85 4.51 0.87 22.05
N MET A 86 3.46 1.47 21.47
CA MET A 86 3.20 1.37 20.03
C MET A 86 4.31 1.98 19.18
N LEU A 87 4.87 3.12 19.60
CA LEU A 87 5.97 3.78 18.90
C LEU A 87 7.26 2.94 18.95
N GLU A 88 7.56 2.36 20.11
CA GLU A 88 8.68 1.44 20.30
C GLU A 88 8.52 0.19 19.44
N ASP A 89 7.36 -0.47 19.51
CA ASP A 89 7.05 -1.66 18.71
C ASP A 89 7.15 -1.38 17.21
N LEU A 90 6.60 -0.25 16.75
CA LEU A 90 6.66 0.12 15.33
C LEU A 90 8.11 0.35 14.89
N THR A 91 8.92 0.99 15.72
CA THR A 91 10.33 1.26 15.43
C THR A 91 11.16 -0.03 15.42
N LEU A 92 10.92 -0.96 16.36
CA LEU A 92 11.64 -2.22 16.45
C LEU A 92 11.26 -3.21 15.35
N ARG A 93 9.96 -3.36 15.08
CA ARG A 93 9.45 -4.38 14.17
C ARG A 93 9.59 -4.01 12.71
N TRP A 94 9.52 -2.71 12.37
CA TRP A 94 9.46 -2.28 10.98
C TRP A 94 10.82 -2.06 10.31
N ASN A 95 11.88 -2.56 10.93
CA ASN A 95 13.21 -2.67 10.33
C ASN A 95 13.30 -3.79 9.25
N TYR A 96 12.23 -4.58 9.01
CA TYR A 96 12.16 -5.69 8.05
C TYR A 96 10.70 -5.95 7.60
N PRO A 97 10.32 -6.15 6.32
CA PRO A 97 11.06 -6.10 5.05
C PRO A 97 10.86 -4.75 4.32
N GLN A 98 11.74 -3.80 4.64
CA GLN A 98 11.76 -2.44 4.07
C GLN A 98 11.91 -2.46 2.55
N GLU A 99 12.84 -3.24 2.01
CA GLU A 99 13.22 -3.18 0.60
C GLU A 99 12.08 -3.49 -0.38
N LEU A 100 11.33 -4.59 -0.17
CA LEU A 100 10.23 -4.95 -1.07
C LEU A 100 9.10 -3.92 -1.04
N CYS A 101 8.80 -3.38 0.14
CA CYS A 101 7.78 -2.34 0.30
C CYS A 101 8.21 -1.05 -0.39
N LEU A 102 9.49 -0.68 -0.28
CA LEU A 102 10.07 0.49 -0.96
C LEU A 102 10.08 0.31 -2.48
N LYS A 103 10.46 -0.87 -2.97
CA LYS A 103 10.37 -1.21 -4.40
C LYS A 103 8.93 -1.17 -4.90
N GLY A 104 7.97 -1.68 -4.12
CA GLY A 104 6.54 -1.57 -4.40
C GLY A 104 6.06 -0.12 -4.45
N SER A 105 6.52 0.72 -3.52
CA SER A 105 6.21 2.15 -3.45
C SER A 105 6.78 2.90 -4.64
N PHE A 106 7.98 2.54 -5.10
CA PHE A 106 8.57 3.12 -6.31
C PHE A 106 7.69 2.93 -7.55
N PHE A 107 7.10 1.74 -7.71
CA PHE A 107 6.21 1.44 -8.83
C PHE A 107 4.78 1.95 -8.65
N ASP A 108 4.46 2.53 -7.50
CA ASP A 108 3.23 3.30 -7.34
C ASP A 108 3.48 4.73 -7.82
N PRO A 109 2.78 5.22 -8.87
CA PRO A 109 3.02 6.56 -9.41
C PRO A 109 2.78 7.71 -8.41
N ARG A 110 2.18 7.43 -7.25
CA ARG A 110 1.97 8.40 -6.15
C ARG A 110 3.19 8.55 -5.23
N PHE A 111 4.09 7.57 -5.21
CA PHE A 111 5.11 7.43 -4.16
C PHE A 111 6.52 7.19 -4.74
N LYS A 112 6.72 7.43 -6.04
CA LYS A 112 7.94 7.02 -6.75
C LYS A 112 9.20 7.75 -6.30
N SER A 113 9.06 8.96 -5.75
CA SER A 113 10.14 9.77 -5.19
C SER A 113 10.66 9.23 -3.86
N LEU A 114 9.86 8.40 -3.18
CA LEU A 114 10.14 7.88 -1.85
C LEU A 114 10.40 8.99 -0.81
N ASP A 115 9.72 10.13 -0.97
CA ASP A 115 9.87 11.35 -0.15
C ASP A 115 9.53 11.17 1.34
N PHE A 116 8.79 10.11 1.68
CA PHE A 116 8.51 9.69 3.05
C PHE A 116 9.71 9.04 3.77
N ILE A 117 10.85 8.86 3.09
CA ILE A 117 12.11 8.37 3.69
C ILE A 117 13.04 9.56 3.95
N ASN A 118 13.49 9.70 5.20
CA ASN A 118 14.42 10.78 5.57
C ASN A 118 15.86 10.56 5.06
N SER A 119 16.24 9.31 4.76
CA SER A 119 17.57 8.95 4.26
C SER A 119 17.63 8.95 2.73
N GLN A 120 18.25 10.00 2.16
CA GLN A 120 18.48 10.08 0.72
C GLN A 120 19.38 8.95 0.20
N GLU A 121 20.34 8.49 1.01
CA GLU A 121 21.21 7.36 0.68
C GLU A 121 20.40 6.09 0.45
N GLU A 122 19.41 5.85 1.32
CA GLU A 122 18.56 4.67 1.23
C GLU A 122 17.65 4.72 0.00
N CYS A 123 17.02 5.86 -0.26
CA CYS A 123 16.24 6.09 -1.48
C CYS A 123 17.09 5.81 -2.74
N ASN A 124 18.30 6.38 -2.80
CA ASN A 124 19.22 6.18 -3.92
C ASN A 124 19.63 4.71 -4.07
N ASN A 125 19.86 3.99 -2.96
CA ASN A 125 20.19 2.57 -2.98
C ASN A 125 19.04 1.74 -3.61
N ILE A 126 17.80 1.97 -3.20
CA ILE A 126 16.62 1.29 -3.77
C ILE A 126 16.48 1.58 -5.27
N VAL A 127 16.60 2.85 -5.67
CA VAL A 127 16.49 3.26 -7.07
C VAL A 127 17.60 2.63 -7.92
N ASN A 128 18.83 2.58 -7.41
CA ASN A 128 19.96 1.94 -8.09
C ASN A 128 19.74 0.43 -8.27
N GLN A 129 19.29 -0.28 -7.23
CA GLN A 129 18.97 -1.70 -7.33
C GLN A 129 17.87 -1.97 -8.36
N LEU A 130 16.81 -1.16 -8.37
CA LEU A 130 15.73 -1.27 -9.36
C LEU A 130 16.22 -1.00 -10.79
N LYS A 131 17.15 -0.05 -10.94
CA LYS A 131 17.77 0.24 -12.23
C LYS A 131 18.62 -0.94 -12.72
N GLU A 132 19.39 -1.57 -11.84
CA GLU A 132 20.15 -2.79 -12.16
C GLU A 132 19.23 -3.94 -12.55
N GLU A 133 18.18 -4.20 -11.76
CA GLU A 133 17.16 -5.22 -12.07
C GLU A 133 16.49 -4.96 -13.43
N PHE A 134 16.14 -3.70 -13.72
CA PHE A 134 15.58 -3.30 -15.00
C PHE A 134 16.53 -3.59 -16.17
N MET A 135 17.81 -3.29 -16.03
CA MET A 135 18.81 -3.54 -17.09
C MET A 135 18.99 -5.04 -17.36
N ILE A 136 19.03 -5.87 -16.30
CA ILE A 136 19.08 -7.33 -16.42
C ILE A 136 17.82 -7.84 -17.14
N PHE A 137 16.64 -7.38 -16.72
CA PHE A 137 15.37 -7.81 -17.29
C PHE A 137 15.25 -7.42 -18.78
N LYS A 138 15.69 -6.21 -19.14
CA LYS A 138 15.73 -5.71 -20.53
C LYS A 138 16.65 -6.56 -21.42
N HIS A 139 17.79 -7.00 -20.92
CA HIS A 139 18.73 -7.83 -21.67
C HIS A 139 18.17 -9.24 -21.93
N ASN A 140 17.54 -9.86 -20.92
CA ASN A 140 16.94 -11.18 -21.05
C ASN A 140 15.81 -11.19 -22.10
N GLU A 141 14.96 -10.16 -22.13
CA GLU A 141 13.88 -10.06 -23.14
C GLU A 141 14.40 -9.93 -24.57
N GLN A 142 15.50 -9.21 -24.78
CA GLN A 142 16.13 -9.09 -26.12
C GLN A 142 16.74 -10.43 -26.57
N SER A 143 17.17 -11.25 -25.62
CA SER A 143 17.70 -12.59 -25.87
C SER A 143 16.59 -13.56 -26.27
N ASP A 144 15.43 -13.52 -25.62
CA ASP A 144 14.28 -14.39 -25.92
C ASP A 144 13.59 -14.06 -27.26
N ILE A 145 13.61 -12.78 -27.69
CA ILE A 145 13.07 -12.36 -29.00
C ILE A 145 13.88 -12.94 -30.17
N SER A 146 15.18 -13.25 -29.96
CA SER A 146 16.01 -13.86 -31.01
C SER A 146 15.66 -15.31 -31.33
N ILE A 147 14.81 -15.97 -30.53
CA ILE A 147 14.42 -17.38 -30.68
C ILE A 147 13.04 -17.55 -31.35
N ILE A 148 12.25 -16.48 -31.50
CA ILE A 148 10.88 -16.56 -32.06
C ILE A 148 10.76 -15.64 -33.28
N SER A 149 11.45 -15.98 -34.37
CA SER A 149 11.09 -15.52 -35.70
C SER A 149 10.73 -16.72 -36.58
N GLU A 150 9.43 -17.02 -36.67
CA GLU A 150 8.75 -17.54 -37.88
C GLU A 150 7.36 -18.05 -37.50
N LYS A 151 6.35 -17.17 -37.56
CA LYS A 151 5.00 -17.61 -37.95
C LYS A 151 4.39 -16.59 -38.91
N ASN A 152 4.28 -17.02 -40.16
CA ASN A 152 3.48 -16.43 -41.22
C ASN A 152 2.06 -16.16 -40.74
N THR A 153 1.55 -14.96 -41.01
CA THR A 153 0.12 -14.67 -40.91
C THR A 153 -0.38 -14.00 -42.18
N ASP A 154 -1.49 -14.55 -42.66
CA ASP A 154 -2.17 -14.38 -43.95
C ASP A 154 -2.26 -12.96 -44.55
N GLU A 155 -2.05 -12.90 -45.87
CA GLU A 155 -2.03 -11.71 -46.74
C GLU A 155 -3.40 -11.03 -46.96
N LEU A 156 -4.50 -11.51 -46.39
CA LEU A 156 -5.85 -10.96 -46.68
C LEU A 156 -6.32 -9.84 -45.74
N ARG A 157 -5.49 -9.38 -44.80
CA ARG A 157 -5.86 -8.33 -43.80
C ARG A 157 -5.27 -6.93 -44.08
N THR A 158 -4.50 -6.79 -45.14
CA THR A 158 -3.47 -5.73 -45.27
C THR A 158 -4.04 -4.34 -45.57
N GLU A 159 -5.17 -4.22 -46.26
CA GLU A 159 -5.63 -2.92 -46.77
C GLU A 159 -6.29 -2.05 -45.68
N MET A 160 -7.18 -2.64 -44.87
CA MET A 160 -7.79 -1.95 -43.71
C MET A 160 -6.90 -1.92 -42.47
N ALA A 161 -5.94 -2.85 -42.34
CA ALA A 161 -4.97 -2.85 -41.25
C ALA A 161 -4.06 -1.62 -41.27
N SER A 162 -3.74 -1.08 -42.45
CA SER A 162 -2.93 0.14 -42.59
C SER A 162 -3.65 1.38 -42.04
N PHE A 163 -4.95 1.52 -42.31
CA PHE A 163 -5.80 2.60 -41.78
C PHE A 163 -5.99 2.51 -40.26
N TRP A 164 -6.20 1.32 -39.71
CA TRP A 164 -6.29 1.13 -38.26
C TRP A 164 -4.94 1.24 -37.54
N LYS A 165 -3.82 0.85 -38.19
CA LYS A 165 -2.46 1.15 -37.70
C LYS A 165 -2.18 2.64 -37.63
N LYS A 166 -2.77 3.45 -38.52
CA LYS A 166 -2.60 4.91 -38.55
C LYS A 166 -3.43 5.62 -37.46
N LYS A 167 -4.53 5.01 -37.02
CA LYS A 167 -5.40 5.52 -35.94
C LYS A 167 -4.95 5.07 -34.55
N ASN A 168 -4.37 3.86 -34.45
CA ASN A 168 -3.58 3.43 -33.30
C ASN A 168 -2.19 4.04 -33.45
N THR A 169 -2.03 5.32 -33.12
CA THR A 169 -0.72 5.90 -32.86
C THR A 169 -0.12 5.11 -31.70
N LYS A 170 0.58 4.02 -32.01
CA LYS A 170 1.38 3.28 -31.04
C LYS A 170 2.37 4.30 -30.54
N VAL A 171 2.13 4.83 -29.34
CA VAL A 171 3.12 5.67 -28.67
C VAL A 171 4.40 4.85 -28.70
N ALA A 172 5.42 5.41 -29.35
CA ALA A 172 6.66 4.67 -29.55
C ALA A 172 7.23 4.31 -28.17
N PRO A 173 7.80 3.11 -28.00
CA PRO A 173 8.45 2.75 -26.75
C PRO A 173 9.51 3.79 -26.40
N ILE A 174 9.53 4.20 -25.14
CA ILE A 174 10.52 5.16 -24.65
C ILE A 174 11.88 4.44 -24.60
N LYS A 175 12.95 5.08 -25.08
CA LYS A 175 14.29 4.48 -25.11
C LYS A 175 14.83 4.18 -23.71
N ASP A 176 14.65 5.14 -22.80
CA ASP A 176 14.98 5.03 -21.36
C ASP A 176 13.69 5.10 -20.53
N GLU A 177 12.99 3.97 -20.46
CA GLU A 177 11.74 3.81 -19.71
C GLU A 177 11.90 4.22 -18.24
N PHE A 178 13.04 3.86 -17.62
CA PHE A 178 13.28 4.07 -16.20
C PHE A 178 13.45 5.56 -15.89
N GLN A 179 14.31 6.25 -16.63
CA GLN A 179 14.53 7.68 -16.42
C GLN A 179 13.26 8.48 -16.71
N HIS A 180 12.54 8.14 -17.79
CA HIS A 180 11.30 8.84 -18.11
C HIS A 180 10.22 8.61 -17.04
N TYR A 181 10.07 7.40 -16.51
CA TYR A 181 9.14 7.16 -15.40
C TYR A 181 9.49 7.99 -14.17
N PHE A 182 10.78 8.08 -13.85
CA PHE A 182 11.30 8.90 -12.76
C PHE A 182 10.94 10.39 -12.94
N ASP A 183 11.07 10.91 -14.16
CA ASP A 183 10.87 12.34 -14.47
C ASP A 183 9.41 12.78 -14.62
N VAL A 184 8.47 11.84 -14.81
CA VAL A 184 7.02 12.15 -14.90
C VAL A 184 6.57 12.84 -13.59
N ALA A 185 5.49 13.60 -13.58
CA ALA A 185 4.94 14.10 -12.31
C ALA A 185 4.31 12.97 -11.48
N GLU A 186 4.44 13.01 -10.16
CA GLU A 186 3.71 12.09 -9.28
C GLU A 186 2.20 12.34 -9.34
N LEU A 187 1.43 11.27 -9.19
CA LEU A 187 -0.02 11.40 -9.06
C LEU A 187 -0.38 11.86 -7.63
N PRO A 188 -1.46 12.64 -7.46
CA PRO A 188 -1.94 13.02 -6.13
C PRO A 188 -2.24 11.80 -5.26
N ALA A 189 -1.66 11.74 -4.05
CA ALA A 189 -1.84 10.62 -3.13
C ALA A 189 -3.28 10.44 -2.63
N LEU A 190 -4.09 11.52 -2.67
CA LEU A 190 -5.46 11.57 -2.16
C LEU A 190 -6.53 11.19 -3.20
N GLU A 191 -6.16 11.02 -4.46
CA GLU A 191 -7.09 10.63 -5.52
C GLU A 191 -7.14 9.11 -5.66
N GLU A 192 -8.34 8.56 -5.93
CA GLU A 192 -8.55 7.13 -6.15
C GLU A 192 -7.96 6.70 -7.50
N TYR A 193 -6.65 6.45 -7.50
CA TYR A 193 -5.93 5.83 -8.62
C TYR A 193 -5.56 4.40 -8.30
N ASP A 194 -5.80 3.53 -9.29
CA ASP A 194 -5.30 2.16 -9.31
C ASP A 194 -3.98 2.13 -10.09
N PRO A 195 -2.82 1.87 -9.42
CA PRO A 195 -1.55 1.71 -10.11
C PRO A 195 -1.57 0.62 -11.18
N TYR A 196 -2.37 -0.46 -11.03
CA TYR A 196 -2.49 -1.47 -12.08
C TYR A 196 -3.11 -0.89 -13.34
N LEU A 197 -4.14 -0.05 -13.21
CA LEU A 197 -4.77 0.62 -14.34
C LEU A 197 -3.80 1.60 -15.02
N TRP A 198 -3.00 2.31 -14.22
CA TRP A 198 -1.98 3.22 -14.75
C TRP A 198 -0.94 2.46 -15.58
N TRP A 199 -0.36 1.38 -15.03
CA TRP A 199 0.61 0.56 -15.76
C TRP A 199 -0.02 -0.09 -16.99
N SER A 200 -1.25 -0.61 -16.89
CA SER A 200 -1.98 -1.20 -18.01
C SER A 200 -2.21 -0.22 -19.16
N THR A 201 -2.49 1.05 -18.83
CA THR A 201 -2.69 2.12 -19.81
C THR A 201 -1.38 2.54 -20.46
N ASN A 202 -0.28 2.58 -19.68
CA ASN A 202 1.01 3.05 -20.14
C ASN A 202 1.95 1.92 -20.63
N LYS A 203 1.47 0.68 -20.71
CA LYS A 203 2.26 -0.51 -21.11
C LYS A 203 3.00 -0.38 -22.44
N ASN A 204 2.42 0.35 -23.40
CA ASN A 204 3.04 0.53 -24.72
C ASN A 204 4.24 1.49 -24.66
N GLN A 205 4.23 2.43 -23.70
CA GLN A 205 5.31 3.38 -23.46
C GLN A 205 6.43 2.73 -22.62
N TYR A 206 6.04 1.84 -21.70
CA TYR A 206 6.92 1.18 -20.73
C TYR A 206 6.85 -0.37 -20.84
N PRO A 207 7.19 -0.98 -21.99
CA PRO A 207 6.99 -2.41 -22.20
C PRO A 207 7.79 -3.31 -21.23
N VAL A 208 8.98 -2.89 -20.83
CA VAL A 208 9.84 -3.65 -19.91
C VAL A 208 9.55 -3.26 -18.47
N LEU A 209 9.50 -1.95 -18.19
CA LEU A 209 9.31 -1.43 -16.84
C LEU A 209 7.92 -1.79 -16.29
N HIS A 210 6.88 -1.87 -17.13
CA HIS A 210 5.57 -2.40 -16.72
C HIS A 210 5.69 -3.82 -16.16
N LYS A 211 6.45 -4.71 -16.79
CA LYS A 211 6.56 -6.11 -16.33
C LYS A 211 7.18 -6.16 -14.94
N LEU A 212 8.21 -5.34 -14.72
CA LEU A 212 8.84 -5.17 -13.41
C LEU A 212 7.87 -4.56 -12.39
N ALA A 213 7.10 -3.54 -12.78
CA ALA A 213 6.07 -2.95 -11.93
C ALA A 213 5.02 -3.99 -11.50
N MET A 214 4.52 -4.81 -12.43
CA MET A 214 3.56 -5.87 -12.10
C MET A 214 4.14 -6.90 -11.15
N LYS A 215 5.43 -7.27 -11.29
CA LYS A 215 6.10 -8.21 -10.37
C LYS A 215 6.02 -7.71 -8.93
N TYR A 216 6.31 -6.43 -8.70
CA TYR A 216 6.29 -5.85 -7.34
C TYR A 216 4.87 -5.55 -6.87
N LEU A 217 4.05 -4.88 -7.68
CA LEU A 217 2.69 -4.49 -7.31
C LEU A 217 1.77 -5.70 -7.06
N SER A 218 2.09 -6.89 -7.57
CA SER A 218 1.33 -8.13 -7.29
C SER A 218 1.56 -8.70 -5.89
N ILE A 219 2.52 -8.17 -5.13
CA ILE A 219 2.79 -8.64 -3.77
C ILE A 219 1.73 -8.01 -2.84
N PRO A 220 0.94 -8.82 -2.11
CA PRO A 220 0.02 -8.29 -1.12
C PRO A 220 0.80 -7.77 0.10
N ALA A 221 0.29 -6.72 0.73
CA ALA A 221 0.90 -6.12 1.93
C ALA A 221 0.66 -6.98 3.18
N THR A 222 -0.46 -7.71 3.19
CA THR A 222 -0.91 -8.52 4.33
C THR A 222 -1.29 -9.92 3.85
N SER A 223 -1.25 -10.91 4.75
CA SER A 223 -1.79 -12.26 4.49
C SER A 223 -3.33 -12.30 4.57
N VAL A 224 -3.97 -11.22 5.02
CA VAL A 224 -5.42 -11.09 5.25
C VAL A 224 -6.30 -11.43 4.02
N PRO A 225 -5.90 -11.19 2.76
CA PRO A 225 -6.68 -11.65 1.61
C PRO A 225 -6.98 -13.15 1.61
N SER A 226 -6.08 -13.97 2.20
CA SER A 226 -6.32 -15.40 2.36
C SER A 226 -7.33 -15.71 3.47
N GLU A 227 -7.33 -14.93 4.56
CA GLU A 227 -8.23 -15.10 5.70
C GLU A 227 -9.69 -14.76 5.35
N GLY A 228 -9.92 -13.74 4.51
CA GLY A 228 -11.25 -13.44 3.98
C GLY A 228 -11.87 -14.62 3.21
N PHE A 229 -11.04 -15.42 2.54
CA PHE A 229 -11.48 -16.65 1.88
C PHE A 229 -11.75 -17.79 2.87
N PHE A 230 -10.98 -17.89 3.96
CA PHE A 230 -11.18 -18.90 5.02
C PHE A 230 -12.36 -18.59 5.96
N LEU A 231 -12.75 -17.32 6.09
CA LEU A 231 -13.87 -16.87 6.92
C LEU A 231 -15.21 -16.85 6.17
N MET A 232 -15.22 -17.13 4.86
CA MET A 232 -16.47 -17.35 4.14
C MET A 232 -17.15 -18.63 4.67
N PRO A 233 -18.43 -18.56 5.08
CA PRO A 233 -19.15 -19.75 5.50
C PRO A 233 -19.20 -20.70 4.31
N LYS A 234 -18.81 -21.97 4.53
CA LYS A 234 -18.98 -23.04 3.54
C LYS A 234 -20.46 -23.14 3.22
N THR A 235 -20.86 -22.70 2.03
CA THR A 235 -22.17 -22.97 1.43
C THR A 235 -22.36 -24.45 1.19
#